data_AF-A0A7K1S8H2-F1
#
_entry.id   AF-A0A7K1S8H2-F1
#
_cell.length_a   1.000
_cell.length_b   1.000
_cell.length_c   1.000
_cell.angle_alpha   90.00
_cell.angle_beta   90.00
_cell.angle_gamma   90.00
#
_symmetry.space_group_name_H-M   'P 1'
#
loop_
_entity.id
_entity.type
_entity.pdbx_description
1 polymer ?
#
loop_
_entity_poly.entity_id
_entity_poly.type
_entity_poly.pdbx_seq_one_letter_code
_entity_poly.pdbx_strand_id
1 'polypeptide(L)'
;MKQGIKYNKMRTTSSLFAVMILLVAACTKSQDDQVTSTFDVSVQGIGGDCKLPLLDFGSRTAEVGKLIGLTSPNTLYYAINLDSIYSKAGTSLQVTIRKVTASEERACTTMGPSYPSVAVTSTLTK
;
A
#
# COMPACT_ATOMS: atom_id res chain seq x y z
N MET A 1 3.43 -13.00 -75.83
CA MET A 1 4.17 -13.37 -74.61
C MET A 1 5.26 -12.35 -74.35
N LYS A 2 5.16 -11.56 -73.27
CA LYS A 2 6.29 -10.99 -72.52
C LYS A 2 5.72 -10.42 -71.22
N GLN A 3 6.06 -11.08 -70.11
CA GLN A 3 5.69 -10.69 -68.75
C GLN A 3 6.53 -9.48 -68.31
N GLY A 4 5.95 -8.63 -67.47
CA GLY A 4 6.66 -7.55 -66.79
C GLY A 4 6.05 -7.32 -65.41
N ILE A 5 6.42 -8.14 -64.44
CA ILE A 5 6.04 -7.94 -63.03
C ILE A 5 6.97 -6.87 -62.45
N LYS A 6 6.44 -5.67 -62.20
CA LYS A 6 7.12 -4.64 -61.40
C LYS A 6 6.93 -4.98 -59.92
N TYR A 7 7.97 -5.47 -59.27
CA TYR A 7 8.04 -5.55 -57.82
C TYR A 7 8.38 -4.18 -57.24
N ASN A 8 7.49 -3.64 -56.40
CA ASN A 8 7.70 -2.37 -55.72
C ASN A 8 8.47 -2.55 -54.42
N LYS A 9 9.35 -1.58 -54.20
CA LYS A 9 10.45 -1.53 -53.23
C LYS A 9 9.97 -1.48 -51.77
N MET A 10 10.54 -2.40 -51.00
CA MET A 10 10.59 -2.51 -49.54
C MET A 10 10.94 -1.20 -48.82
N ARG A 11 10.08 -0.76 -47.89
CA ARG A 11 10.46 -0.09 -46.61
C ARG A 11 9.21 0.22 -45.78
N THR A 12 8.86 -0.69 -44.87
CA THR A 12 7.80 -0.44 -43.87
C THR A 12 8.13 -1.15 -42.57
N THR A 13 9.31 -0.88 -42.01
CA THR A 13 9.75 -1.43 -40.70
C THR A 13 10.32 -0.34 -39.80
N SER A 14 9.77 0.88 -39.87
CA SER A 14 10.25 2.03 -39.08
C SER A 14 9.18 2.67 -38.19
N SER A 15 7.99 2.07 -38.05
CA SER A 15 6.87 2.64 -37.28
C SER A 15 6.57 1.95 -35.95
N LEU A 16 7.16 0.76 -35.70
CA LEU A 16 6.93 0.00 -34.46
C LEU A 16 7.81 0.47 -33.28
N PHE A 17 8.96 1.07 -33.55
CA PHE A 17 9.88 1.56 -32.51
C PHE A 17 9.37 2.82 -31.79
N ALA A 18 8.59 3.66 -32.48
CA ALA A 18 8.09 4.92 -31.92
C ALA A 18 7.03 4.72 -30.83
N VAL A 19 6.25 3.64 -30.90
CA VAL A 19 5.20 3.32 -29.90
C VAL A 19 5.82 2.81 -28.59
N MET A 20 6.97 2.13 -28.67
CA MET A 20 7.66 1.54 -27.52
C MET A 20 8.27 2.62 -26.60
N ILE A 21 8.72 3.75 -27.16
CA ILE A 21 9.31 4.87 -26.41
C ILE A 21 8.24 5.68 -25.64
N LEU A 22 7.00 5.73 -26.13
CA LEU A 22 5.89 6.42 -25.44
C LEU A 22 5.43 5.69 -24.17
N LEU A 23 5.67 4.38 -24.04
CA LEU A 23 5.26 3.59 -22.87
C LEU A 23 6.16 3.78 -21.64
N VAL A 24 7.44 4.15 -21.83
CA VAL A 24 8.39 4.33 -20.71
C VAL A 24 8.29 5.70 -20.03
N ALA A 25 7.68 6.70 -20.68
CA ALA A 25 7.56 8.06 -20.13
C ALA A 25 6.36 8.26 -19.18
N ALA A 26 5.45 7.29 -19.06
CA ALA A 26 4.24 7.42 -18.24
C ALA A 26 4.42 7.04 -16.76
N CYS A 27 5.62 6.63 -16.33
CA CYS A 27 5.90 6.27 -14.93
C CYS A 27 6.87 7.26 -14.27
N THR A 28 6.56 8.54 -14.27
CA THR A 28 7.12 9.46 -13.26
C THR A 28 6.33 9.29 -11.98
N LYS A 29 6.81 8.42 -11.08
CA LYS A 29 6.25 8.25 -9.75
C LYS A 29 6.57 9.52 -8.95
N SER A 30 5.59 10.41 -8.81
CA SER A 30 5.71 11.59 -7.96
C SER A 30 6.02 11.17 -6.54
N GLN A 31 6.95 11.89 -5.91
CA GLN A 31 7.40 11.71 -4.55
C GLN A 31 6.20 11.97 -3.63
N ASP A 32 5.63 10.88 -3.08
CA ASP A 32 4.46 10.92 -2.21
C ASP A 32 4.94 11.34 -0.81
N ASP A 33 4.73 12.62 -0.47
CA ASP A 33 4.86 13.10 0.91
C ASP A 33 3.79 12.37 1.73
N GLN A 34 4.17 11.23 2.32
CA GLN A 34 3.20 10.40 3.02
C GLN A 34 2.62 11.15 4.22
N VAL A 35 1.31 11.42 4.14
CA VAL A 35 0.55 12.05 5.21
C VAL A 35 0.64 11.18 6.46
N THR A 36 1.14 11.76 7.54
CA THR A 36 1.27 11.11 8.85
C THR A 36 0.36 11.78 9.88
N SER A 37 -0.08 11.01 10.88
CA SER A 37 -0.80 11.55 12.03
C SER A 37 -0.58 10.68 13.25
N THR A 38 -0.66 11.30 14.43
CA THR A 38 -0.41 10.65 15.72
C THR A 38 -1.73 10.35 16.43
N PHE A 39 -1.84 9.14 16.97
CA PHE A 39 -3.02 8.66 17.67
C PHE A 39 -2.65 7.91 18.93
N ASP A 40 -3.53 7.99 19.92
CA ASP A 40 -3.51 7.09 21.05
C ASP A 40 -4.20 5.79 20.66
N VAL A 41 -3.56 4.68 20.95
CA VAL A 41 -4.02 3.34 20.58
C VAL A 41 -3.89 2.37 21.73
N SER A 42 -4.69 1.32 21.69
CA SER A 42 -4.52 0.14 22.52
C SER A 42 -4.19 -1.06 21.66
N VAL A 43 -3.24 -1.86 22.12
CA VAL A 43 -2.86 -3.11 21.46
C VAL A 43 -3.82 -4.19 21.92
N GLN A 44 -4.55 -4.77 20.98
CA GLN A 44 -5.52 -5.83 21.26
C GLN A 44 -4.89 -7.23 21.24
N GLY A 45 -3.66 -7.33 20.73
CA GLY A 45 -2.88 -8.56 20.67
C GLY A 45 -2.28 -8.77 19.30
N ILE A 46 -1.95 -10.02 18.98
CA ILE A 46 -1.42 -10.44 17.68
C ILE A 46 -2.55 -11.09 16.88
N GLY A 47 -2.79 -10.59 15.66
CA GLY A 47 -3.78 -11.20 14.79
C GLY A 47 -3.33 -12.58 14.28
N GLY A 48 -4.29 -13.51 14.18
CA GLY A 48 -4.01 -14.91 13.89
C GLY A 48 -3.42 -15.16 12.50
N ASP A 49 -3.76 -14.32 11.53
CA ASP A 49 -3.45 -14.48 10.12
C ASP A 49 -2.05 -13.94 9.78
N CYS A 50 -1.85 -12.62 9.91
CA CYS A 50 -0.60 -11.96 9.57
C CYS A 50 0.48 -12.01 10.65
N LYS A 51 0.17 -12.53 11.84
CA LYS A 51 1.03 -12.46 13.04
C LYS A 51 1.54 -11.04 13.35
N LEU A 52 0.75 -10.05 12.96
CA LEU A 52 1.02 -8.64 13.22
C LEU A 52 0.17 -8.14 14.39
N PRO A 53 0.63 -7.11 15.11
CA PRO A 53 -0.15 -6.49 16.18
C PRO A 53 -1.43 -5.87 15.64
N LEU A 54 -2.50 -5.99 16.42
CA LEU A 54 -3.79 -5.36 16.17
C LEU A 54 -3.93 -4.12 17.05
N LEU A 55 -4.13 -2.97 16.42
CA LEU A 55 -4.35 -1.70 17.09
C LEU A 55 -5.83 -1.34 17.05
N ASP A 56 -6.33 -0.91 18.21
CA ASP A 56 -7.62 -0.26 18.36
C ASP A 56 -7.39 1.25 18.59
N PHE A 57 -7.99 2.06 17.72
CA PHE A 57 -7.95 3.52 17.74
C PHE A 57 -9.16 4.14 18.45
N GLY A 58 -10.05 3.31 19.01
CA GLY A 58 -11.26 3.73 19.70
C GLY A 58 -12.13 4.63 18.83
N SER A 59 -12.51 5.79 19.38
CA SER A 59 -13.36 6.78 18.70
C SER A 59 -12.70 7.44 17.47
N ARG A 60 -11.39 7.26 17.26
CA ARG A 60 -10.61 7.89 16.18
C ARG A 60 -10.52 7.02 14.92
N THR A 61 -11.13 5.83 14.91
CA THR A 61 -11.19 4.89 13.77
C THR A 61 -11.60 5.57 12.45
N ALA A 62 -12.60 6.46 12.48
CA ALA A 62 -13.05 7.17 11.29
C ALA A 62 -11.98 8.12 10.70
N GLU A 63 -11.15 8.72 11.54
CA GLU A 63 -10.06 9.61 11.12
C GLU A 63 -8.90 8.82 10.55
N VAL A 64 -8.58 7.67 11.15
CA VAL A 64 -7.60 6.71 10.61
C VAL A 64 -8.04 6.22 9.24
N GLY A 65 -9.32 5.85 9.08
CA GLY A 65 -9.88 5.46 7.79
C GLY A 65 -9.72 6.53 6.71
N LYS A 66 -9.98 7.80 7.06
CA LYS A 66 -9.74 8.94 6.14
C LYS A 66 -8.27 9.09 5.78
N LEU A 67 -7.36 8.96 6.75
CA LEU A 67 -5.91 9.08 6.53
C LEU A 67 -5.39 8.03 5.54
N ILE A 68 -5.82 6.78 5.69
CA ILE A 68 -5.36 5.68 4.83
C ILE A 68 -6.20 5.49 3.56
N GLY A 69 -7.29 6.26 3.41
CA GLY A 69 -8.21 6.16 2.28
C GLY A 69 -9.04 4.88 2.27
N LEU A 70 -9.38 4.35 3.44
CA LEU A 70 -10.22 3.16 3.61
C LEU A 70 -11.42 3.49 4.49
N THR A 71 -12.62 3.25 3.95
CA THR A 71 -13.85 3.24 4.74
C THR A 71 -14.12 1.80 5.14
N SER A 72 -13.66 1.39 6.32
CA SER A 72 -13.89 0.05 6.86
C SER A 72 -14.78 0.13 8.10
N PRO A 73 -15.77 -0.78 8.26
CA PRO A 73 -16.52 -0.91 9.51
C PRO A 73 -15.66 -1.52 10.64
N ASN A 74 -14.45 -2.00 10.33
CA ASN A 74 -13.56 -2.61 11.31
C ASN A 74 -12.98 -1.55 12.24
N THR A 75 -12.91 -1.89 13.52
CA THR A 75 -12.26 -1.06 14.56
C THR A 75 -10.80 -1.40 14.78
N LEU A 76 -10.34 -2.54 14.25
CA LEU A 76 -8.99 -3.06 14.43
C LEU A 76 -8.18 -2.98 13.15
N TYR A 77 -6.93 -2.53 13.29
CA TYR A 77 -5.99 -2.38 12.18
C TYR A 77 -4.73 -3.17 12.45
N TYR A 78 -4.22 -3.85 11.42
CA TYR A 78 -2.90 -4.46 11.49
C TYR A 78 -1.81 -3.38 11.47
N ALA A 79 -0.92 -3.42 12.44
CA ALA A 79 0.22 -2.51 12.51
C ALA A 79 1.44 -3.12 11.84
N ILE A 80 1.86 -2.52 10.73
CA ILE A 80 3.12 -2.80 10.08
C ILE A 80 4.21 -1.96 10.76
N ASN A 81 5.39 -2.55 10.97
CA ASN A 81 6.56 -1.93 11.60
C ASN A 81 6.38 -1.50 13.07
N LEU A 82 5.35 -1.97 13.76
CA LEU A 82 5.30 -1.85 15.22
C LEU A 82 6.24 -2.89 15.84
N ASP A 83 7.12 -2.44 16.73
CA ASP A 83 8.06 -3.34 17.40
C ASP A 83 7.32 -4.39 18.24
N SER A 84 7.80 -5.63 18.15
CA SER A 84 7.33 -6.78 18.92
C SER A 84 7.27 -6.52 20.43
N ILE A 85 8.15 -5.67 20.98
CA ILE A 85 8.14 -5.33 22.41
C ILE A 85 6.85 -4.65 22.86
N TYR A 86 6.16 -3.96 21.95
CA TYR A 86 4.92 -3.26 22.21
C TYR A 86 3.68 -4.12 21.91
N SER A 87 3.86 -5.35 21.44
CA SER A 87 2.77 -6.19 20.91
C SER A 87 1.92 -6.90 21.98
N LYS A 88 2.23 -6.67 23.27
CA LYS A 88 1.47 -7.25 24.38
C LYS A 88 0.05 -6.66 24.41
N ALA A 89 -0.96 -7.52 24.50
CA ALA A 89 -2.35 -7.10 24.62
C ALA A 89 -2.56 -6.22 25.88
N GLY A 90 -3.37 -5.17 25.74
CA GLY A 90 -3.63 -4.16 26.77
C GLY A 90 -2.59 -3.04 26.84
N THR A 91 -1.48 -3.12 26.09
CA THR A 91 -0.51 -2.02 26.02
C THR A 91 -1.14 -0.78 25.40
N SER A 92 -1.04 0.35 26.10
CA SER A 92 -1.46 1.66 25.58
C SER A 92 -0.26 2.40 25.04
N LEU A 93 -0.38 2.90 23.81
CA LEU A 93 0.71 3.56 23.10
C LEU A 93 0.19 4.86 22.48
N GLN A 94 1.11 5.76 22.19
CA GLN A 94 0.91 6.79 21.20
C GLN A 94 1.74 6.44 19.96
N VAL A 95 1.10 6.34 18.80
CA VAL A 95 1.74 5.93 17.55
C VAL A 95 1.53 6.99 16.48
N THR A 96 2.59 7.26 15.71
CA THR A 96 2.46 7.99 14.44
C THR A 96 2.32 6.97 13.32
N ILE A 97 1.30 7.15 12.49
CA ILE A 97 0.98 6.23 11.39
C ILE A 97 0.91 6.95 10.06
N ARG A 98 1.04 6.17 8.99
CA ARG A 98 0.76 6.54 7.61
C ARG A 98 0.05 5.39 6.88
N LYS A 99 -0.40 5.68 5.66
CA LYS A 99 -0.90 4.66 4.74
C LYS A 99 0.19 3.65 4.40
N VAL A 100 -0.17 2.37 4.28
CA VAL A 100 0.74 1.33 3.79
C VAL A 100 1.08 1.55 2.32
N THR A 101 2.35 1.39 1.94
CA THR A 101 2.74 1.41 0.53
C THR A 101 2.39 0.10 -0.16
N ALA A 102 2.32 0.09 -1.49
CA ALA A 102 2.09 -1.13 -2.27
C ALA A 102 3.13 -2.24 -2.01
N SER A 103 4.36 -1.88 -1.61
CA SER A 103 5.40 -2.86 -1.23
C SER A 103 5.27 -3.36 0.22
N GLU A 104 4.59 -2.62 1.08
CA GLU A 104 4.33 -2.99 2.47
C GLU A 104 2.99 -3.70 2.63
N GLU A 105 2.10 -3.58 1.65
CA GLU A 105 0.82 -4.25 1.61
C GLU A 105 1.04 -5.77 1.69
N ARG A 106 0.81 -6.33 2.88
CA ARG A 106 0.91 -7.76 3.12
C ARG A 106 -0.47 -8.36 2.92
N ALA A 107 -0.57 -9.27 1.95
CA ALA A 107 -1.74 -10.12 1.83
C ALA A 107 -1.82 -11.03 3.07
N CYS A 108 -2.70 -10.70 4.02
CA CYS A 108 -3.10 -11.64 5.06
C CYS A 108 -3.99 -12.69 4.40
N THR A 109 -3.47 -13.91 4.22
CA THR A 109 -4.05 -14.93 3.33
C THR A 109 -5.40 -15.48 3.80
N THR A 110 -5.72 -15.36 5.09
CA THR A 110 -6.97 -15.88 5.68
C THR A 110 -8.09 -14.85 5.61
N MET A 111 -7.79 -13.57 5.81
CA MET A 111 -8.78 -12.47 5.84
C MET A 111 -8.86 -11.67 4.53
N GLY A 112 -7.97 -11.97 3.58
CA GLY A 112 -7.87 -11.30 2.30
C GLY A 112 -7.15 -9.94 2.38
N PRO A 113 -6.80 -9.37 1.21
CA PRO A 113 -6.11 -8.08 1.10
C PRO A 113 -6.95 -6.88 1.60
N SER A 114 -8.24 -7.10 1.88
CA SER A 114 -9.19 -6.07 2.32
C SER A 114 -9.14 -5.75 3.82
N TYR A 115 -8.36 -6.48 4.63
CA TYR A 115 -8.26 -6.18 6.06
C TYR A 115 -7.40 -4.94 6.30
N PRO A 116 -7.89 -3.94 7.06
CA PRO A 116 -7.24 -2.65 7.12
C PRO A 116 -5.90 -2.74 7.87
N SER A 117 -4.89 -2.07 7.34
CA SER A 117 -3.55 -2.02 7.89
C SER A 117 -2.99 -0.60 7.85
N VAL A 118 -2.10 -0.31 8.78
CA VAL A 118 -1.40 0.98 8.92
C VAL A 118 0.09 0.73 9.07
N ALA A 119 0.91 1.64 8.55
CA ALA A 119 2.35 1.61 8.79
C ALA A 119 2.69 2.53 9.96
N VAL A 120 3.27 1.99 11.02
CA VAL A 120 3.76 2.75 12.17
C VAL A 120 5.13 3.33 11.84
N THR A 121 5.30 4.63 12.07
CA THR A 121 6.55 5.36 11.82
C THR A 121 7.25 5.80 13.11
N SER A 122 6.50 5.93 14.20
CA SER A 122 7.03 6.27 15.53
C SER A 122 6.11 5.69 16.62
N THR A 123 6.68 5.43 17.79
CA THR A 123 5.95 4.90 18.95
C THR A 123 6.47 5.54 20.22
N LEU A 124 5.56 5.96 21.09
CA LEU A 124 5.80 6.47 22.42
C LEU A 124 4.95 5.67 23.41
N THR A 125 5.58 5.10 24.42
CA THR A 125 4.88 4.43 25.53
C THR A 125 4.24 5.46 26.45
N LYS A 126 3.03 5.15 26.92
CA LYS A 126 2.35 5.93 27.96
C LYS A 126 2.61 5.37 29.36
#